data_AF-A0A845ZZ90-F1
#
_entry.id   AF-A0A845ZZ90-F1
#
_cell.length_a   1.000
_cell.length_b   1.000
_cell.length_c   1.000
_cell.angle_alpha   90.00
_cell.angle_beta   90.00
_cell.angle_gamma   90.00
#
_symmetry.space_group_name_H-M   'P 1'
#
loop_
_entity.id
_entity.type
_entity.pdbx_description
1 polymer ?
#
loop_
_entity_poly.entity_id
_entity_poly.type
_entity_poly.pdbx_seq_one_letter_code
_entity_poly.pdbx_strand_id
1 'polypeptide(L)'
;SEPIHTLEDREFARDMNQQLRLYVPLWERLDRLMVLYPTDYRLSQQWRLQAEKQMIAQGKSGMEDSQIRDFVNYFWKALHPELFITPLTRNPNLVDLVVEINPDHTPGVIYSPGDAD
;
A
#
# COMPACT_ATOMS: atom_id res chain seq x y z
N SER A 1 13.96 3.37 2.88
CA SER A 1 14.29 2.73 4.15
C SER A 1 13.26 1.64 4.35
N GLU A 2 13.68 0.44 4.70
CA GLU A 2 12.73 -0.62 5.09
C GLU A 2 11.96 -0.17 6.34
N PRO A 3 10.65 -0.42 6.47
CA PRO A 3 9.84 0.06 7.60
C PRO A 3 10.05 -0.74 8.91
N ILE A 4 10.62 -1.95 8.86
CA ILE A 4 10.78 -2.84 10.02
C ILE A 4 12.25 -2.87 10.43
N HIS A 5 12.59 -2.23 11.56
CA HIS A 5 13.99 -2.12 12.01
C HIS A 5 14.22 -2.71 13.40
N THR A 6 13.24 -2.59 14.29
CA THR A 6 13.39 -3.01 15.69
C THR A 6 12.72 -4.35 15.98
N LEU A 7 12.92 -4.88 17.19
CA LEU A 7 12.22 -6.08 17.63
C LEU A 7 10.71 -5.80 17.76
N GLU A 8 10.36 -4.63 18.29
CA GLU A 8 9.00 -4.16 18.47
C GLU A 8 8.28 -4.02 17.11
N ASP A 9 8.99 -3.51 16.07
CA ASP A 9 8.42 -3.43 14.72
C ASP A 9 8.06 -4.83 14.17
N ARG A 10 8.91 -5.83 14.45
CA ARG A 10 8.68 -7.22 14.02
C ARG A 10 7.52 -7.87 14.78
N GLU A 11 7.43 -7.62 16.08
CA GLU A 11 6.30 -8.09 16.90
C GLU A 11 4.99 -7.46 16.42
N PHE A 12 4.98 -6.15 16.21
CA PHE A 12 3.85 -5.43 15.65
C PHE A 12 3.43 -5.98 14.28
N ALA A 13 4.38 -6.18 13.36
CA ALA A 13 4.08 -6.75 12.04
C ALA A 13 3.50 -8.17 12.12
N ARG A 14 3.97 -8.98 13.07
CA ARG A 14 3.39 -10.32 13.33
C ARG A 14 1.96 -10.20 13.83
N ASP A 15 1.70 -9.34 14.80
CA ASP A 15 0.35 -9.11 15.34
C ASP A 15 -0.61 -8.65 14.24
N MET A 16 -0.19 -7.72 13.38
CA MET A 16 -0.97 -7.28 12.24
C MET A 16 -1.25 -8.42 11.25
N ASN A 17 -0.26 -9.27 10.96
CA ASN A 17 -0.48 -10.48 10.16
C ASN A 17 -1.49 -11.45 10.81
N GLN A 18 -1.58 -11.50 12.14
CA GLN A 18 -2.63 -12.27 12.81
C GLN A 18 -4.01 -11.65 12.60
N GLN A 19 -4.13 -10.32 12.71
CA GLN A 19 -5.38 -9.61 12.49
C GLN A 19 -5.85 -9.69 11.03
N LEU A 20 -4.93 -9.67 10.06
CA LEU A 20 -5.27 -9.79 8.63
C LEU A 20 -6.03 -11.07 8.29
N ARG A 21 -5.84 -12.16 9.06
CA ARG A 21 -6.60 -13.41 8.84
C ARG A 21 -8.11 -13.23 9.02
N LEU A 22 -8.55 -12.26 9.81
CA LEU A 22 -9.96 -11.96 10.00
C LEU A 22 -10.63 -11.43 8.72
N TYR A 23 -9.84 -10.95 7.75
CA TYR A 23 -10.33 -10.45 6.48
C TYR A 23 -10.49 -11.55 5.42
N VAL A 24 -9.98 -12.76 5.62
CA VAL A 24 -10.06 -13.85 4.63
C VAL A 24 -11.51 -14.12 4.17
N PRO A 25 -12.52 -14.19 5.06
CA PRO A 25 -13.91 -14.41 4.62
C PRO A 25 -14.46 -13.29 3.73
N LEU A 26 -13.91 -12.08 3.81
CA LEU A 26 -14.25 -10.98 2.89
C LEU A 26 -13.57 -11.18 1.54
N TRP A 27 -12.29 -11.54 1.54
CA TRP A 27 -11.53 -11.81 0.31
C TRP A 27 -12.13 -12.96 -0.50
N GLU A 28 -12.65 -14.00 0.15
CA GLU A 28 -13.34 -15.15 -0.49
C GLU A 28 -14.65 -14.76 -1.21
N ARG A 29 -15.17 -13.55 -1.00
CA ARG A 29 -16.37 -13.04 -1.69
C ARG A 29 -16.05 -12.24 -2.95
N LEU A 30 -14.78 -11.99 -3.24
CA LEU A 30 -14.37 -11.21 -4.40
C LEU A 30 -14.27 -12.12 -5.62
N ASP A 31 -15.06 -11.84 -6.65
CA ASP A 31 -14.97 -12.55 -7.93
C ASP A 31 -13.75 -12.11 -8.75
N ARG A 32 -13.32 -10.85 -8.56
CA ARG A 32 -12.20 -10.23 -9.28
C ARG A 32 -11.49 -9.17 -8.45
N LEU A 33 -10.20 -8.97 -8.70
CA LEU A 33 -9.35 -8.02 -8.01
C LEU A 33 -8.45 -7.26 -8.99
N MET A 34 -8.50 -5.93 -8.88
CA MET A 34 -7.56 -5.03 -9.54
C MET A 34 -6.66 -4.36 -8.50
N VAL A 35 -5.36 -4.33 -8.76
CA VAL A 35 -4.38 -3.67 -7.90
C VAL A 35 -3.82 -2.43 -8.61
N LEU A 36 -3.97 -1.27 -7.98
CA LEU A 36 -3.28 -0.04 -8.37
C LEU A 36 -1.93 -0.02 -7.62
N TYR A 37 -0.85 -0.25 -8.34
CA TYR A 37 0.48 -0.45 -7.75
C TYR A 37 1.39 0.75 -8.05
N PRO A 38 1.74 1.59 -7.07
CA PRO A 38 2.73 2.63 -7.30
C PRO A 38 4.04 2.02 -7.80
N THR A 39 4.64 2.60 -8.84
CA THR A 39 5.96 2.15 -9.35
C THR A 39 7.04 2.19 -8.27
N ASP A 40 6.84 3.03 -7.24
CA ASP A 40 7.57 3.03 -6.00
C ASP A 40 6.60 3.28 -4.83
N TYR A 41 6.53 2.36 -3.85
CA TYR A 41 5.63 2.49 -2.71
C TYR A 41 5.90 3.77 -1.88
N ARG A 42 7.11 4.33 -1.93
CA ARG A 42 7.48 5.58 -1.25
C ARG A 42 6.71 6.78 -1.77
N LEU A 43 6.15 6.70 -2.98
CA LEU A 43 5.25 7.70 -3.54
C LEU A 43 4.02 7.92 -2.65
N SER A 44 3.56 6.90 -1.92
CA SER A 44 2.45 7.03 -0.97
C SER A 44 2.69 8.12 0.08
N GLN A 45 3.94 8.31 0.54
CA GLN A 45 4.28 9.37 1.48
C GLN A 45 4.22 10.76 0.83
N GLN A 46 4.74 10.89 -0.39
CA GLN A 46 4.73 12.15 -1.13
C GLN A 46 3.29 12.57 -1.47
N TRP A 47 2.49 11.64 -1.98
CA TRP A 47 1.09 11.90 -2.30
C TRP A 47 0.27 12.23 -1.05
N ARG A 48 0.51 11.54 0.06
CA ARG A 48 -0.16 11.86 1.32
C ARG A 48 0.18 13.26 1.82
N LEU A 49 1.45 13.66 1.73
CA LEU A 49 1.90 15.01 2.07
C LEU A 49 1.26 16.08 1.18
N GLN A 50 1.19 15.83 -0.13
CA GLN A 50 0.56 16.75 -1.09
C GLN A 50 -0.94 16.90 -0.81
N ALA A 51 -1.65 15.78 -0.56
CA ALA A 51 -3.07 15.81 -0.23
C ALA A 51 -3.36 16.58 1.06
N GLU A 52 -2.52 16.42 2.09
CA GLU A 52 -2.66 17.16 3.35
C GLU A 52 -2.47 18.66 3.14
N LYS A 53 -1.43 19.06 2.40
CA LYS A 53 -1.17 20.48 2.06
C LYS A 53 -2.31 21.11 1.29
N GLN A 54 -2.91 20.38 0.35
CA GLN A 54 -4.09 20.85 -0.40
C GLN A 54 -5.30 21.05 0.53
N MET A 55 -5.53 20.14 1.48
CA MET A 55 -6.62 20.26 2.45
C MET A 55 -6.43 21.46 3.39
N ILE A 56 -5.20 21.68 3.88
CA ILE A 56 -4.87 22.83 4.72
C ILE A 56 -5.02 24.15 3.96
N ALA A 57 -4.59 24.19 2.69
CA ALA A 57 -4.76 25.37 1.83
C ALA A 57 -6.24 25.73 1.59
N GLN A 58 -7.15 24.75 1.69
CA GLN A 58 -8.61 24.94 1.64
C GLN A 58 -9.20 25.38 3.00
N GLY A 59 -8.38 25.66 4.00
CA GLY A 59 -8.80 26.14 5.32
C GLY A 59 -9.22 25.03 6.28
N LYS A 60 -8.93 23.76 5.99
CA LYS A 60 -9.21 22.63 6.88
C LYS A 60 -8.03 22.40 7.83
N SER A 61 -8.29 21.86 9.02
CA SER A 61 -7.24 21.34 9.88
C SER A 61 -6.59 20.11 9.24
N GLY A 62 -5.29 19.92 9.45
CA GLY A 62 -4.55 18.77 8.97
C GLY A 62 -3.41 18.37 9.89
N MET A 63 -2.75 17.29 9.52
CA MET A 63 -1.54 16.78 10.16
C MET A 63 -0.30 17.57 9.74
N GLU A 64 0.63 17.74 10.67
CA GLU A 64 1.98 18.23 10.39
C GLU A 64 2.78 17.21 9.56
N ASP A 65 3.80 17.69 8.84
CA ASP A 65 4.65 16.85 7.99
C ASP A 65 5.25 15.64 8.74
N SER A 66 5.58 15.77 10.04
CA SER A 66 6.06 14.65 10.88
C SER A 66 4.97 13.62 11.15
N GLN A 67 3.76 14.05 11.48
CA GLN A 67 2.63 13.18 11.73
C GLN A 67 2.25 12.39 10.47
N ILE A 68 2.35 13.01 9.29
CA ILE A 68 2.16 12.34 8.00
C ILE A 68 3.20 11.23 7.81
N ARG A 69 4.47 11.50 8.12
CA ARG A 69 5.52 10.48 8.00
C ARG A 69 5.25 9.30 8.94
N ASP A 70 4.90 9.56 10.19
CA ASP A 70 4.60 8.52 11.17
C ASP A 70 3.36 7.70 10.77
N PHE A 71 2.32 8.38 10.27
CA PHE A 71 1.13 7.74 9.73
C PHE A 71 1.46 6.78 8.59
N VAL A 72 2.23 7.22 7.59
CA VAL A 72 2.58 6.36 6.45
C VAL A 72 3.50 5.21 6.87
N ASN A 73 4.48 5.49 7.75
CA ASN A 73 5.38 4.46 8.29
C ASN A 73 4.61 3.38 9.06
N TYR A 74 3.56 3.75 9.79
CA TYR A 74 2.68 2.79 10.48
C TYR A 74 2.06 1.79 9.49
N PHE A 75 1.53 2.24 8.35
CA PHE A 75 0.99 1.33 7.33
C PHE A 75 2.05 0.43 6.72
N TRP A 76 3.25 0.97 6.46
CA TRP A 76 4.35 0.15 5.93
C TRP A 76 4.82 -0.91 6.93
N LYS A 77 4.70 -0.67 8.24
CA LYS A 77 4.96 -1.69 9.28
C LYS A 77 3.84 -2.72 9.37
N ALA A 78 2.58 -2.28 9.29
CA ALA A 78 1.41 -3.14 9.44
C ALA A 78 1.18 -4.04 8.22
N LEU A 79 1.37 -3.50 7.02
CA LEU A 79 1.15 -4.17 5.74
C LEU A 79 2.33 -3.86 4.82
N HIS A 80 3.46 -4.51 5.09
CA HIS A 80 4.71 -4.27 4.37
C HIS A 80 4.54 -4.50 2.86
N PRO A 81 4.80 -3.48 2.00
CA PRO A 81 4.58 -3.58 0.56
C PRO A 81 5.28 -4.79 -0.06
N GLU A 82 6.55 -5.01 0.26
CA GLU A 82 7.33 -6.12 -0.31
C GLU A 82 6.89 -7.52 0.17
N LEU A 83 6.21 -7.62 1.32
CA LEU A 83 5.76 -8.91 1.86
C LEU A 83 4.34 -9.26 1.41
N PHE A 84 3.48 -8.27 1.19
CA PHE A 84 2.07 -8.49 0.91
C PHE A 84 1.62 -7.95 -0.45
N ILE A 85 2.05 -6.75 -0.84
CA ILE A 85 1.54 -6.07 -2.03
C ILE A 85 2.31 -6.52 -3.28
N THR A 86 3.63 -6.47 -3.27
CA THR A 86 4.46 -6.89 -4.41
C THR A 86 4.27 -8.38 -4.78
N PRO A 87 4.12 -9.33 -3.83
CA PRO A 87 3.77 -10.71 -4.19
C PRO A 87 2.36 -10.84 -4.76
N LEU A 88 1.41 -10.02 -4.29
CA LEU A 88 0.03 -10.03 -4.77
C LEU A 88 -0.05 -9.61 -6.24
N THR A 89 0.75 -8.61 -6.68
CA THR A 89 0.80 -8.20 -8.10
C THR A 89 1.34 -9.29 -9.04
N ARG A 90 1.90 -10.37 -8.50
CA ARG A 90 2.44 -11.50 -9.27
C ARG A 90 1.63 -12.77 -9.12
N ASN A 91 0.49 -12.72 -8.43
CA ASN A 91 -0.32 -13.89 -8.14
C ASN A 91 -1.54 -13.98 -9.06
N PRO A 92 -1.50 -14.81 -10.12
CA PRO A 92 -2.61 -14.93 -11.07
C PRO A 92 -3.85 -15.60 -10.49
N ASN A 93 -3.74 -16.26 -9.33
CA ASN A 93 -4.89 -16.88 -8.66
C ASN A 93 -5.69 -15.87 -7.82
N LEU A 94 -5.14 -14.69 -7.54
CA LEU A 94 -5.76 -13.70 -6.66
C LEU A 94 -6.02 -12.36 -7.34
N VAL A 95 -5.21 -11.99 -8.33
CA VAL A 95 -5.30 -10.69 -9.01
C VAL A 95 -5.53 -10.89 -10.50
N ASP A 96 -6.55 -10.24 -11.04
CA ASP A 96 -6.87 -10.25 -12.47
C ASP A 96 -6.09 -9.18 -13.23
N LEU A 97 -5.86 -8.02 -12.61
CA LEU A 97 -5.27 -6.85 -13.27
C LEU A 97 -4.39 -6.06 -12.32
N VAL A 98 -3.19 -5.72 -12.79
CA VAL A 98 -2.31 -4.75 -12.15
C VAL A 98 -2.16 -3.54 -13.05
N VAL A 99 -2.35 -2.37 -12.47
CA VAL A 99 -2.08 -1.08 -13.12
C VAL A 99 -0.99 -0.41 -12.33
N GLU A 100 0.19 -0.28 -12.91
CA GLU A 100 1.24 0.52 -12.30
C GLU A 100 0.87 2.00 -12.31
N ILE A 101 1.20 2.73 -11.25
CA ILE A 101 0.89 4.15 -11.10
C ILE A 101 2.19 4.94 -11.01
N ASN A 102 2.39 5.82 -11.99
CA ASN A 102 3.53 6.72 -12.05
C ASN A 102 3.45 7.82 -10.98
N PRO A 103 4.57 8.52 -10.67
CA PRO A 103 4.59 9.59 -9.67
C PRO A 103 3.55 10.71 -9.89
N ASP A 104 3.15 10.95 -11.14
CA ASP A 104 2.15 11.95 -11.55
C ASP A 104 0.71 11.39 -11.60
N HIS A 105 0.49 10.22 -11.01
CA HIS A 105 -0.78 9.49 -10.94
C HIS A 105 -1.27 8.94 -12.30
N THR A 106 -0.46 9.05 -13.36
CA THR A 106 -0.81 8.44 -14.65
C THR A 106 -0.65 6.92 -14.61
N PRO A 107 -1.46 6.17 -15.37
CA PRO A 107 -1.23 4.73 -15.56
C PRO A 107 0.11 4.49 -16.27
N GLY A 108 0.90 3.57 -15.72
CA GLY A 108 2.09 2.99 -16.32
C GLY A 108 1.77 1.69 -17.03
N VAL A 109 2.56 0.65 -16.75
CA VAL A 109 2.34 -0.70 -17.31
C VAL A 109 1.04 -1.29 -16.76
N ILE A 110 0.27 -1.93 -17.64
CA ILE A 110 -0.95 -2.65 -17.30
C ILE A 110 -0.76 -4.11 -17.71
N TYR A 111 -0.97 -5.03 -16.78
CA TYR A 111 -0.76 -6.46 -17.03
C TYR A 111 -1.67 -7.33 -16.17
N SER A 112 -1.98 -8.53 -16.65
CA SER A 112 -2.50 -9.60 -15.81
C SER A 112 -1.31 -10.40 -15.26
N PRO A 113 -1.27 -10.77 -13.98
CA PRO A 113 -0.15 -11.53 -13.42
C PRO A 113 0.11 -12.89 -14.08
N GLY A 114 -0.86 -13.42 -14.84
CA GLY A 114 -0.76 -14.67 -15.57
C GLY A 114 -0.26 -14.56 -17.02
N ASP A 115 -0.06 -13.34 -17.53
CA ASP A 115 0.32 -13.11 -18.93
C ASP A 115 1.85 -12.96 -19.12
N ALA A 116 2.64 -13.18 -18.05
CA ALA A 116 4.10 -13.20 -18.12
C ALA A 116 4.58 -14.59 -18.57
N ASP A 117 4.79 -14.75 -19.87
CA ASP A 117 5.51 -15.87 -20.50
C ASP A 117 7.01 -15.89 -20.11
#